data_AF-A0A969IKL2-F1
#
_entry.id   AF-A0A969IKL2-F1
#
_cell.length_a   1.000
_cell.length_b   1.000
_cell.length_c   1.000
_cell.angle_alpha   90.00
_cell.angle_beta   90.00
_cell.angle_gamma   90.00
#
_symmetry.space_group_name_H-M   'P 1'
#
loop_
_entity.id
_entity.type
_entity.pdbx_description
1 polymer ?
#
loop_
_entity_poly.entity_id
_entity_poly.type
_entity_poly.pdbx_seq_one_letter_code
_entity_poly.pdbx_strand_id
1 'polypeptide(L)'
;MKVVLVAGVDAWVRSVSTIHKWVEAGRTLGHEIAVYGDANPELPQLSFTTNLRNVDVGLFVVQVPTDFPEMPHLARVLDGIPRQKRVVADLWGRFNDTIRVEHDFNHLEKLDGHMGWEWEDAILAVGGVIAQPTLAPLRPDVRSFLFHGFDPDAVVKPHKTAGEAAAAWNAKPLGVMYVGSNWQRWDQVRSFLKGYGPVRKEVGRVCLVGWDWNARPDWAVQKGIMGVNTDPAFLAELGVEFRDGVRFDEVVAALGQARFAPVFHRPLFRHLGFVTNRTFETFYADTLPVLMLPRDFVSAVYGPAALTLVPGEDVGVHLADALKRPEHYMGCGAADARPSGPHHSLRGGCRN
;
A
#
# COMPACT_ATOMS: atom_id res chain seq x y z
N MET A 1 8.71 -24.87 -7.43
CA MET A 1 9.03 -23.96 -8.55
C MET A 1 10.09 -22.98 -8.09
N LYS A 2 10.96 -22.52 -8.99
CA LYS A 2 11.91 -21.44 -8.76
C LYS A 2 11.38 -20.13 -9.35
N VAL A 3 11.06 -19.18 -8.48
CA VAL A 3 10.56 -17.85 -8.83
C VAL A 3 11.64 -16.82 -8.50
N VAL A 4 11.98 -16.00 -9.48
CA VAL A 4 12.90 -14.87 -9.30
C VAL A 4 12.11 -13.57 -9.38
N LEU A 5 12.17 -12.78 -8.31
CA LEU A 5 11.57 -11.46 -8.23
C LEU A 5 12.58 -10.42 -8.73
N VAL A 6 12.24 -9.69 -9.78
CA VAL A 6 13.06 -8.63 -10.36
C VAL A 6 12.45 -7.31 -9.92
N ALA A 7 13.01 -6.73 -8.86
CA ALA A 7 12.46 -5.58 -8.18
C ALA A 7 13.57 -4.78 -7.50
N GLY A 8 13.48 -3.44 -7.53
CA GLY A 8 14.19 -2.61 -6.57
C GLY A 8 13.67 -2.89 -5.16
N VAL A 9 14.55 -3.26 -4.24
CA VAL A 9 14.22 -3.49 -2.83
C VAL A 9 15.02 -2.54 -1.95
N ASP A 10 14.30 -1.79 -1.13
CA ASP A 10 14.84 -0.77 -0.24
C ASP A 10 14.03 -0.79 1.07
N ALA A 11 14.70 -0.75 2.22
CA ALA A 11 14.05 -0.90 3.53
C ALA A 11 13.06 0.24 3.87
N TRP A 12 13.07 1.33 3.12
CA TRP A 12 12.17 2.48 3.25
C TRP A 12 11.00 2.42 2.26
N VAL A 13 10.99 1.44 1.35
CA VAL A 13 9.91 1.22 0.38
C VAL A 13 8.93 0.19 0.90
N ARG A 14 7.67 0.60 1.11
CA ARG A 14 6.64 -0.23 1.75
C ARG A 14 6.39 -1.57 1.08
N SER A 15 6.39 -1.62 -0.25
CA SER A 15 6.12 -2.85 -1.00
C SER A 15 7.14 -3.96 -0.73
N VAL A 16 8.30 -3.65 -0.14
CA VAL A 16 9.24 -4.67 0.37
C VAL A 16 8.58 -5.59 1.40
N SER A 17 7.67 -5.09 2.25
CA SER A 17 6.96 -5.96 3.20
C SER A 17 6.09 -7.02 2.50
N THR A 18 5.58 -6.72 1.30
CA THR A 18 4.87 -7.70 0.47
C THR A 18 5.83 -8.73 -0.10
N ILE A 19 7.02 -8.32 -0.56
CA ILE A 19 8.07 -9.22 -1.05
C ILE A 19 8.52 -10.21 0.04
N HIS A 20 8.71 -9.75 1.28
CA HIS A 20 9.01 -10.63 2.41
C HIS A 20 7.95 -11.72 2.59
N LYS A 21 6.67 -11.35 2.51
CA LYS A 21 5.55 -12.30 2.62
C LYS A 21 5.50 -13.28 1.46
N TRP A 22 5.80 -12.85 0.23
CA TRP A 22 5.93 -13.76 -0.90
C TRP A 22 7.03 -14.79 -0.67
N VAL A 23 8.21 -14.36 -0.22
CA VAL A 23 9.33 -15.27 0.09
C VAL A 23 8.96 -16.27 1.18
N GLU A 24 8.31 -15.80 2.26
CA GLU A 24 7.86 -16.67 3.35
C GLU A 24 6.79 -17.67 2.89
N ALA A 25 5.70 -17.19 2.27
CA ALA A 25 4.61 -18.05 1.81
C ALA A 25 5.09 -19.06 0.74
N GLY A 26 5.96 -18.61 -0.18
CA GLY A 26 6.60 -19.47 -1.16
C GLY A 26 7.39 -20.61 -0.51
N ARG A 27 8.20 -20.30 0.50
CA ARG A 27 8.96 -21.30 1.26
C ARG A 27 8.04 -22.32 1.92
N THR A 28 6.95 -21.87 2.55
CA THR A 28 5.94 -22.76 3.16
C THR A 28 5.28 -23.68 2.13
N LEU A 29 5.09 -23.21 0.89
CA LEU A 29 4.53 -23.99 -0.23
C LEU A 29 5.57 -24.84 -0.99
N GLY A 30 6.82 -24.91 -0.51
CA GLY A 30 7.89 -25.68 -1.16
C GLY A 30 8.39 -25.04 -2.47
N HIS A 31 8.31 -23.72 -2.58
CA HIS A 31 8.85 -22.94 -3.68
C HIS A 31 10.15 -22.23 -3.26
N GLU A 32 11.07 -22.10 -4.21
CA GLU A 32 12.25 -21.27 -4.06
C GLU A 32 11.91 -19.89 -4.62
N ILE A 33 11.76 -18.90 -3.74
CA ILE A 33 11.52 -17.51 -4.13
C ILE A 33 12.69 -16.67 -3.68
N ALA A 34 13.31 -15.97 -4.62
CA ALA A 34 14.46 -15.12 -4.37
C ALA A 34 14.35 -13.80 -5.14
N VAL A 35 14.91 -12.74 -4.59
CA VAL A 35 15.08 -11.45 -5.28
C VAL A 35 16.32 -11.53 -6.16
N TYR A 36 16.24 -11.02 -7.37
CA TYR A 36 17.38 -10.95 -8.27
C TYR A 36 18.37 -9.88 -7.79
N GLY A 37 19.63 -10.28 -7.61
CA GLY A 37 20.71 -9.39 -7.19
C GLY A 37 21.65 -10.04 -6.18
N ASP A 38 22.60 -9.25 -5.72
CA ASP A 38 23.48 -9.63 -4.61
C ASP A 38 22.74 -9.52 -3.27
N ALA A 39 23.24 -10.23 -2.25
CA ALA A 39 22.66 -10.18 -0.92
C ALA A 39 22.66 -8.74 -0.38
N ASN A 40 21.52 -8.29 0.13
CA ASN A 40 21.39 -6.99 0.79
C ASN A 40 21.47 -7.17 2.32
N PRO A 41 22.52 -6.66 3.00
CA PRO A 41 22.67 -6.75 4.45
C PRO A 41 21.55 -6.08 5.25
N GLU A 42 20.84 -5.11 4.66
CA GLU A 42 19.72 -4.42 5.32
C GLU A 42 18.41 -5.22 5.28
N LEU A 43 18.36 -6.27 4.45
CA LEU A 43 17.19 -7.13 4.23
C LEU A 43 17.57 -8.63 4.37
N PRO A 44 18.14 -9.05 5.51
CA PRO A 44 18.74 -10.39 5.66
C PRO A 44 17.74 -11.55 5.59
N GLN A 45 16.44 -11.28 5.74
CA GLN A 45 15.39 -12.29 5.65
C GLN A 45 14.98 -12.61 4.21
N LEU A 46 15.38 -11.77 3.24
CA LEU A 46 15.18 -12.03 1.83
C LEU A 46 16.32 -12.91 1.30
N SER A 47 15.94 -13.92 0.50
CA SER A 47 16.89 -14.69 -0.27
C SER A 47 17.20 -13.95 -1.57
N PHE A 48 18.48 -13.78 -1.88
CA PHE A 48 18.95 -13.14 -3.11
C PHE A 48 19.64 -14.14 -4.03
N THR A 49 19.57 -13.92 -5.34
CA THR A 49 20.25 -14.76 -6.32
C THR A 49 20.60 -14.01 -7.60
N THR A 50 21.78 -14.30 -8.15
CA THR A 50 22.17 -13.91 -9.52
C THR A 50 22.13 -15.09 -10.49
N ASN A 51 21.71 -16.28 -10.01
CA ASN A 51 21.64 -17.50 -10.78
C ASN A 51 20.26 -17.67 -11.45
N LEU A 52 20.21 -17.36 -12.75
CA LEU A 52 19.01 -17.46 -13.57
C LEU A 52 18.79 -18.84 -14.19
N ARG A 53 19.64 -19.83 -13.91
CA ARG A 53 19.44 -21.20 -14.40
C ARG A 53 18.19 -21.82 -13.77
N ASN A 54 17.43 -22.53 -14.60
CA ASN A 54 16.22 -23.27 -14.22
C ASN A 54 15.16 -22.42 -13.52
N VAL A 55 15.09 -21.13 -13.84
CA VAL A 55 13.98 -20.28 -13.38
C VAL A 55 12.70 -20.72 -14.07
N ASP A 56 11.66 -20.95 -13.27
CA ASP A 56 10.33 -21.29 -13.76
C ASP A 56 9.53 -20.02 -14.09
N VAL A 57 9.64 -19.00 -13.24
CA VAL A 57 8.98 -17.70 -13.40
C VAL A 57 9.90 -16.55 -13.00
N GLY A 58 10.02 -15.55 -13.87
CA GLY A 58 10.58 -14.23 -13.53
C GLY A 58 9.45 -13.23 -13.31
N LEU A 59 9.28 -12.72 -12.09
CA LEU A 59 8.26 -11.71 -11.78
C LEU A 59 8.92 -10.33 -11.69
N PHE A 60 8.68 -9.48 -12.68
CA PHE A 60 9.15 -8.10 -12.74
C PHE A 60 8.15 -7.21 -12.01
N VAL A 61 8.56 -6.60 -10.91
CA VAL A 61 7.68 -5.78 -10.08
C VAL A 61 7.95 -4.31 -10.36
N VAL A 62 7.01 -3.65 -11.04
CA VAL A 62 7.09 -2.23 -11.38
C VAL A 62 6.35 -1.44 -10.31
N GLN A 63 7.12 -0.78 -9.45
CA GLN A 63 6.68 -0.10 -8.23
C GLN A 63 6.84 1.41 -8.33
N VAL A 64 7.84 1.88 -9.09
CA VAL A 64 8.17 3.31 -9.24
C VAL A 64 8.53 3.64 -10.70
N PRO A 65 8.47 4.94 -11.08
CA PRO A 65 8.77 5.38 -12.44
C PRO A 65 10.21 5.11 -12.91
N THR A 66 11.15 4.82 -12.02
CA THR A 66 12.54 4.55 -12.40
C THR A 66 12.82 3.07 -12.64
N ASP A 67 11.92 2.17 -12.26
CA ASP A 67 12.12 0.73 -12.43
C ASP A 67 12.37 0.36 -13.90
N PHE A 68 11.80 1.08 -14.85
CA PHE A 68 12.29 1.08 -16.23
C PHE A 68 12.89 2.45 -16.57
N PRO A 69 14.14 2.53 -17.05
CA PRO A 69 15.05 1.44 -17.43
C PRO A 69 16.00 0.94 -16.32
N GLU A 70 15.91 1.47 -15.08
CA GLU A 70 16.95 1.28 -14.05
C GLU A 70 16.87 -0.06 -13.30
N MET A 71 15.97 -0.96 -13.70
CA MET A 71 15.86 -2.29 -13.11
C MET A 71 17.21 -3.03 -13.07
N PRO A 72 17.58 -3.65 -11.93
CA PRO A 72 18.90 -4.25 -11.75
C PRO A 72 19.28 -5.26 -12.84
N HIS A 73 20.36 -4.96 -13.56
CA HIS A 73 20.92 -5.77 -14.65
C HIS A 73 19.87 -6.30 -15.65
N LEU A 74 18.92 -5.44 -16.03
CA LEU A 74 17.78 -5.80 -16.89
C LEU A 74 18.19 -6.66 -18.11
N ALA A 75 19.21 -6.27 -18.86
CA ALA A 75 19.69 -7.04 -20.03
C ALA A 75 20.05 -8.50 -19.67
N ARG A 76 20.77 -8.72 -18.57
CA ARG A 76 21.15 -10.06 -18.12
C ARG A 76 19.95 -10.90 -17.70
N VAL A 77 18.94 -10.27 -17.07
CA VAL A 77 17.70 -10.95 -16.68
C VAL A 77 16.90 -11.35 -17.92
N LEU A 78 16.80 -10.45 -18.90
CA LEU A 78 16.13 -10.72 -20.17
C LEU A 78 16.87 -11.85 -20.92
N ASP A 79 18.19 -11.86 -20.99
CA ASP A 79 18.92 -12.95 -21.66
C ASP A 79 18.79 -14.29 -20.90
N GLY A 80 18.70 -14.25 -19.57
CA GLY A 80 18.72 -15.43 -18.71
C GLY A 80 17.38 -16.13 -18.49
N ILE A 81 16.25 -15.41 -18.62
CA ILE A 81 14.90 -15.96 -18.43
C ILE A 81 14.15 -15.82 -19.76
N PRO A 82 13.60 -16.88 -20.38
CA PRO A 82 12.79 -16.75 -21.60
C PRO A 82 11.52 -15.90 -21.41
N ARG A 83 11.13 -15.09 -22.39
CA ARG A 83 9.98 -14.16 -22.30
C ARG A 83 8.67 -14.81 -21.85
N GLN A 84 8.39 -16.03 -22.31
CA GLN A 84 7.19 -16.80 -21.93
C GLN A 84 7.14 -17.19 -20.45
N LYS A 85 8.25 -17.10 -19.73
CA LYS A 85 8.35 -17.32 -18.28
C LYS A 85 8.33 -16.02 -17.47
N ARG A 86 8.17 -14.87 -18.12
CA ARG A 86 8.25 -13.55 -17.48
C ARG A 86 6.86 -12.96 -17.32
N VAL A 87 6.58 -12.50 -16.10
CA VAL A 87 5.36 -11.81 -15.72
C VAL A 87 5.74 -10.41 -15.25
N VAL A 88 5.01 -9.38 -15.69
CA VAL A 88 5.14 -8.02 -15.17
C VAL A 88 3.98 -7.74 -14.24
N ALA A 89 4.28 -7.44 -12.97
CA ALA A 89 3.34 -6.88 -12.02
C ALA A 89 3.46 -5.35 -12.04
N ASP A 90 2.55 -4.69 -12.75
CA ASP A 90 2.46 -3.24 -12.85
C ASP A 90 1.68 -2.68 -11.66
N LEU A 91 2.40 -2.23 -10.63
CA LEU A 91 1.79 -1.70 -9.40
C LEU A 91 1.55 -0.18 -9.46
N TRP A 92 1.83 0.45 -10.61
CA TRP A 92 1.70 1.89 -10.80
C TRP A 92 0.67 2.27 -11.88
N GLY A 93 0.26 1.31 -12.71
CA GLY A 93 -0.70 1.52 -13.80
C GLY A 93 -0.03 2.05 -15.06
N ARG A 94 1.27 1.79 -15.25
CA ARG A 94 2.07 2.24 -16.40
C ARG A 94 1.68 1.59 -17.71
N PHE A 95 1.11 0.39 -17.67
CA PHE A 95 0.67 -0.28 -18.89
C PHE A 95 -0.70 0.20 -19.40
N ASN A 96 -1.41 1.03 -18.63
CA ASN A 96 -2.64 1.66 -19.10
C ASN A 96 -2.33 2.87 -20.01
N ASP A 97 -3.33 3.26 -20.81
CA ASP A 97 -3.33 4.54 -21.53
C ASP A 97 -3.04 5.71 -20.59
N THR A 98 -2.71 6.88 -21.14
CA THR A 98 -2.46 8.06 -20.33
C THR A 98 -3.72 8.48 -19.57
N ILE A 99 -3.66 8.37 -18.25
CA ILE A 99 -4.74 8.70 -17.33
C ILE A 99 -4.32 9.91 -16.51
N ARG A 100 -5.22 10.89 -16.43
CA ARG A 100 -5.15 12.02 -15.50
C ARG A 100 -6.46 12.11 -14.75
N VAL A 101 -6.39 11.99 -13.43
CA VAL A 101 -7.55 12.09 -12.53
C VAL A 101 -7.20 13.09 -11.47
N GLU A 102 -7.97 14.18 -11.40
CA GLU A 102 -7.67 15.32 -10.54
C GLU A 102 -6.25 15.86 -10.83
N HIS A 103 -5.37 15.84 -9.83
CA HIS A 103 -3.97 16.25 -9.91
C HIS A 103 -3.00 15.07 -10.11
N ASP A 104 -3.55 13.86 -10.23
CA ASP A 104 -2.84 12.59 -10.26
C ASP A 104 -2.75 11.99 -11.68
N PHE A 105 -1.76 11.15 -11.92
CA PHE A 105 -1.43 10.61 -13.24
C PHE A 105 -0.64 9.30 -13.15
N ASN A 106 -0.85 8.41 -14.13
CA ASN A 106 0.02 7.26 -14.34
C ASN A 106 1.26 7.62 -15.13
N HIS A 107 1.18 8.62 -16.03
CA HIS A 107 2.27 9.12 -16.87
C HIS A 107 2.41 10.65 -16.80
N LEU A 108 3.64 11.13 -16.59
CA LEU A 108 4.04 12.52 -16.68
C LEU A 108 5.47 12.60 -17.21
N GLU A 109 5.61 12.93 -18.50
CA GLU A 109 6.90 13.07 -19.19
C GLU A 109 7.94 13.91 -18.42
N LYS A 110 7.53 15.04 -17.82
CA LYS A 110 8.42 15.88 -17.01
C LYS A 110 9.01 15.18 -15.77
N LEU A 111 8.31 14.18 -15.25
CA LEU A 111 8.76 13.35 -14.13
C LEU A 111 9.50 12.11 -14.63
N ASP A 112 8.93 11.45 -15.63
CA ASP A 112 9.33 10.12 -16.06
C ASP A 112 10.45 10.13 -17.10
N GLY A 113 10.69 11.26 -17.77
CA GLY A 113 11.61 11.37 -18.90
C GLY A 113 11.12 10.68 -20.18
N HIS A 114 9.94 10.07 -20.13
CA HIS A 114 9.42 9.17 -21.15
C HIS A 114 7.93 9.41 -21.42
N MET A 115 7.52 9.13 -22.66
CA MET A 115 6.12 9.19 -23.06
C MET A 115 5.39 7.89 -22.68
N GLY A 116 4.07 7.96 -22.50
CA GLY A 116 3.28 6.80 -22.06
C GLY A 116 3.40 5.57 -22.97
N TRP A 117 3.54 5.76 -24.29
CA TRP A 117 3.71 4.66 -25.24
C TRP A 117 5.06 3.93 -25.08
N GLU A 118 6.11 4.62 -24.62
CA GLU A 118 7.42 4.00 -24.37
C GLU A 118 7.35 3.01 -23.20
N TRP A 119 6.50 3.30 -22.20
CA TRP A 119 6.22 2.37 -21.10
C TRP A 119 5.48 1.12 -21.57
N GLU A 120 4.51 1.28 -22.48
CA GLU A 120 3.78 0.16 -23.06
C GLU A 120 4.73 -0.78 -23.80
N ASP A 121 5.56 -0.24 -24.69
CA ASP A 121 6.56 -0.99 -25.46
C ASP A 121 7.57 -1.69 -24.55
N ALA A 122 8.09 -0.98 -23.54
CA ALA A 122 9.04 -1.55 -22.57
C ALA A 122 8.43 -2.73 -21.80
N ILE A 123 7.21 -2.58 -21.29
CA ILE A 123 6.52 -3.64 -20.53
C ILE A 123 6.23 -4.86 -21.43
N LEU A 124 5.81 -4.64 -22.69
CA LEU A 124 5.58 -5.73 -23.66
C LEU A 124 6.87 -6.46 -24.07
N ALA A 125 7.97 -5.73 -24.18
CA ALA A 125 9.29 -6.30 -24.46
C ALA A 125 9.78 -7.17 -23.30
N VAL A 126 9.49 -6.77 -22.06
CA VAL A 126 9.89 -7.50 -20.85
C VAL A 126 9.08 -8.78 -20.68
N GLY A 127 7.76 -8.70 -20.62
CA GLY A 127 6.90 -9.82 -20.20
C GLY A 127 5.97 -10.38 -21.27
N GLY A 128 5.62 -11.66 -21.14
CA GLY A 128 4.53 -12.27 -21.91
C GLY A 128 3.16 -12.19 -21.21
N VAL A 129 3.16 -11.90 -19.91
CA VAL A 129 1.95 -11.71 -19.09
C VAL A 129 2.10 -10.42 -18.30
N ILE A 130 1.08 -9.58 -18.37
CA ILE A 130 1.02 -8.31 -17.63
C ILE A 130 -0.13 -8.41 -16.65
N ALA A 131 0.11 -8.01 -15.41
CA ALA A 131 -0.86 -8.09 -14.35
C ALA A 131 -0.82 -6.84 -13.46
N GLN A 132 -1.97 -6.48 -12.91
CA GLN A 132 -2.15 -5.30 -12.06
C GLN A 132 -2.86 -5.69 -10.75
N PRO A 133 -2.63 -4.95 -9.65
CA PRO A 133 -3.20 -5.26 -8.34
C PRO A 133 -4.64 -4.79 -8.21
N THR A 134 -5.50 -5.16 -9.16
CA THR A 134 -6.92 -4.82 -9.19
C THR A 134 -7.75 -6.04 -9.56
N LEU A 135 -8.98 -6.09 -9.05
CA LEU A 135 -9.97 -7.11 -9.40
C LEU A 135 -10.49 -6.95 -10.83
N ALA A 136 -10.46 -5.72 -11.35
CA ALA A 136 -11.01 -5.37 -12.66
C ALA A 136 -10.02 -4.44 -13.39
N PRO A 137 -8.99 -5.00 -14.04
CA PRO A 137 -8.09 -4.22 -14.89
C PRO A 137 -8.87 -3.46 -15.96
N LEU A 138 -8.41 -2.25 -16.30
CA LEU A 138 -9.07 -1.44 -17.33
C LEU A 138 -8.86 -2.02 -18.74
N ARG A 139 -7.69 -2.62 -18.98
CA ARG A 139 -7.38 -3.23 -20.27
C ARG A 139 -7.70 -4.73 -20.29
N PRO A 140 -8.25 -5.27 -21.39
CA PRO A 140 -8.60 -6.69 -21.50
C PRO A 140 -7.39 -7.63 -21.62
N ASP A 141 -6.21 -7.10 -21.96
CA ASP A 141 -4.95 -7.84 -22.06
C ASP A 141 -4.16 -7.88 -20.74
N VAL A 142 -4.68 -7.25 -19.67
CA VAL A 142 -4.09 -7.23 -18.34
C VAL A 142 -4.84 -8.20 -17.41
N ARG A 143 -4.09 -8.99 -16.64
CA ARG A 143 -4.65 -9.90 -15.64
C ARG A 143 -4.82 -9.24 -14.28
N SER A 144 -5.89 -9.59 -13.59
CA SER A 144 -6.03 -9.34 -12.16
C SER A 144 -4.96 -10.15 -11.41
N PHE A 145 -4.13 -9.47 -10.63
CA PHE A 145 -3.17 -10.10 -9.74
C PHE A 145 -2.97 -9.24 -8.50
N LEU A 146 -3.65 -9.61 -7.42
CA LEU A 146 -3.59 -8.90 -6.15
C LEU A 146 -2.26 -9.17 -5.44
N PHE A 147 -1.23 -8.49 -5.93
CA PHE A 147 0.15 -8.64 -5.48
C PHE A 147 0.30 -8.45 -3.97
N HIS A 148 -0.44 -7.49 -3.41
CA HIS A 148 -0.54 -7.28 -1.97
C HIS A 148 -1.64 -8.18 -1.39
N GLY A 149 -1.30 -8.93 -0.34
CA GLY A 149 -2.22 -9.85 0.31
C GLY A 149 -2.32 -9.63 1.82
N PHE A 150 -3.44 -10.06 2.39
CA PHE A 150 -3.67 -10.10 3.82
C PHE A 150 -3.08 -11.39 4.42
N ASP A 151 -2.51 -11.28 5.62
CA ASP A 151 -2.04 -12.44 6.39
C ASP A 151 -2.67 -12.34 7.78
N PRO A 152 -3.72 -13.12 8.07
CA PRO A 152 -4.43 -13.02 9.34
C PRO A 152 -3.55 -13.36 10.55
N ASP A 153 -2.46 -14.12 10.36
CA ASP A 153 -1.53 -14.49 11.42
C ASP A 153 -0.57 -13.33 11.76
N ALA A 154 -0.42 -12.36 10.85
CA ALA A 154 0.38 -11.15 11.07
C ALA A 154 -0.37 -10.05 11.85
N VAL A 155 -1.65 -10.25 12.17
CA VAL A 155 -2.44 -9.29 12.96
C VAL A 155 -1.97 -9.31 14.41
N VAL A 156 -1.56 -8.15 14.92
CA VAL A 156 -1.20 -7.97 16.32
C VAL A 156 -2.46 -8.12 17.19
N LYS A 157 -2.50 -9.17 18.02
CA LYS A 157 -3.60 -9.48 18.95
C LYS A 157 -3.11 -9.50 20.40
N PRO A 158 -2.86 -8.34 21.02
CA PRO A 158 -2.28 -8.29 22.36
C PRO A 158 -3.31 -8.52 23.47
N HIS A 159 -4.61 -8.46 23.14
CA HIS A 159 -5.72 -8.45 24.10
C HIS A 159 -6.58 -9.70 23.97
N LYS A 160 -7.09 -10.20 25.10
CA LYS A 160 -7.91 -11.42 25.15
C LYS A 160 -9.40 -11.14 24.97
N THR A 161 -9.84 -9.93 25.31
CA THR A 161 -11.25 -9.53 25.24
C THR A 161 -11.42 -8.19 24.51
N ALA A 162 -12.62 -7.94 23.99
CA ALA A 162 -12.95 -6.65 23.35
C ALA A 162 -12.85 -5.48 24.33
N GLY A 163 -13.23 -5.67 25.60
CA GLY A 163 -13.10 -4.65 26.63
C GLY A 163 -11.65 -4.28 26.97
N GLU A 164 -10.76 -5.28 27.06
CA GLU A 164 -9.31 -5.04 27.23
C GLU A 164 -8.75 -4.24 26.05
N ALA A 165 -9.11 -4.64 24.82
CA ALA A 165 -8.70 -3.95 23.61
C ALA A 165 -9.19 -2.50 23.58
N ALA A 166 -10.46 -2.26 23.92
CA ALA A 166 -11.06 -0.94 24.01
C ALA A 166 -10.36 -0.06 25.05
N ALA A 167 -10.05 -0.60 26.23
CA ALA A 167 -9.34 0.13 27.29
C ALA A 167 -7.92 0.51 26.87
N ALA A 168 -7.15 -0.44 26.33
CA ALA A 168 -5.79 -0.20 25.85
C ALA A 168 -5.75 0.79 24.67
N TRP A 169 -6.71 0.67 23.76
CA TRP A 169 -6.90 1.60 22.65
C TRP A 169 -7.18 3.02 23.14
N ASN A 170 -8.09 3.19 24.10
CA ASN A 170 -8.36 4.50 24.72
C ASN A 170 -7.13 5.08 25.42
N ALA A 171 -6.21 4.26 25.92
CA ALA A 171 -4.97 4.72 26.56
C ALA A 171 -3.85 5.12 25.57
N LYS A 172 -4.05 4.98 24.25
CA LYS A 172 -3.01 5.27 23.26
C LYS A 172 -2.56 6.74 23.28
N PRO A 173 -1.26 7.01 23.09
CA PRO A 173 -0.67 8.34 23.21
C PRO A 173 -1.09 9.31 22.09
N LEU A 174 -1.60 8.78 20.98
CA LEU A 174 -2.06 9.52 19.81
C LEU A 174 -3.51 9.16 19.48
N GLY A 175 -4.28 10.18 19.07
CA GLY A 175 -5.62 9.98 18.54
C GLY A 175 -5.59 9.45 17.11
N VAL A 176 -4.75 10.03 16.26
CA VAL A 176 -4.64 9.64 14.85
C VAL A 176 -3.19 9.49 14.45
N MET A 177 -2.87 8.45 13.68
CA MET A 177 -1.60 8.38 12.96
C MET A 177 -1.80 7.97 11.51
N TYR A 178 -1.10 8.66 10.61
CA TYR A 178 -0.92 8.22 9.24
C TYR A 178 0.57 8.08 8.96
N VAL A 179 0.99 6.92 8.44
CA VAL A 179 2.37 6.70 8.00
C VAL A 179 2.39 6.63 6.47
N GLY A 180 3.14 7.46 5.77
CA GLY A 180 3.26 7.53 4.31
C GLY A 180 3.77 8.89 3.83
N SER A 181 3.80 9.13 2.52
CA SER A 181 4.13 10.46 1.96
C SER A 181 2.90 11.22 1.49
N ASN A 182 3.03 12.54 1.37
CA ASN A 182 2.00 13.43 0.85
C ASN A 182 1.73 13.24 -0.66
N TRP A 183 2.54 12.45 -1.37
CA TRP A 183 2.41 12.19 -2.80
C TRP A 183 0.98 11.82 -3.22
N GLN A 184 0.33 12.74 -3.92
CA GLN A 184 -1.00 12.64 -4.53
C GLN A 184 -2.12 12.37 -3.51
N ARG A 185 -1.96 12.83 -2.25
CA ARG A 185 -2.89 12.49 -1.14
C ARG A 185 -3.42 13.67 -0.35
N TRP A 186 -2.91 14.87 -0.62
CA TRP A 186 -3.21 16.05 0.19
C TRP A 186 -4.71 16.30 0.35
N ASP A 187 -5.49 16.25 -0.72
CA ASP A 187 -6.91 16.57 -0.67
C ASP A 187 -7.69 15.61 0.23
N GLN A 188 -7.32 14.32 0.23
CA GLN A 188 -7.95 13.32 1.09
C GLN A 188 -7.56 13.51 2.57
N VAL A 189 -6.28 13.79 2.82
CA VAL A 189 -5.77 14.09 4.17
C VAL A 189 -6.44 15.36 4.70
N ARG A 190 -6.52 16.41 3.89
CA ARG A 190 -7.20 17.67 4.23
C ARG A 190 -8.68 17.44 4.52
N SER A 191 -9.38 16.64 3.72
CA SER A 191 -10.79 16.29 3.95
C SER A 191 -10.98 15.57 5.28
N PHE A 192 -10.14 14.59 5.59
CA PHE A 192 -10.16 13.89 6.88
C PHE A 192 -9.90 14.87 8.04
N LEU A 193 -8.86 15.70 7.94
CA LEU A 193 -8.47 16.65 8.97
C LEU A 193 -9.53 17.72 9.24
N LYS A 194 -10.27 18.17 8.22
CA LYS A 194 -11.43 19.06 8.38
C LYS A 194 -12.52 18.44 9.23
N GLY A 195 -12.84 17.16 9.02
CA GLY A 195 -13.83 16.45 9.84
C GLY A 195 -13.31 16.08 11.24
N TYR A 196 -12.02 15.78 11.37
CA TYR A 196 -11.36 15.55 12.66
C TYR A 196 -11.27 16.83 13.52
N GLY A 197 -11.01 17.99 12.90
CA GLY A 197 -10.75 19.25 13.59
C GLY A 197 -11.74 19.61 14.70
N PRO A 198 -13.06 19.52 14.48
CA PRO A 198 -14.09 19.75 15.50
C PRO A 198 -14.01 18.81 16.71
N VAL A 199 -13.62 17.55 16.52
CA VAL A 199 -13.59 16.51 17.57
C VAL A 199 -12.19 16.22 18.12
N ARG A 200 -11.18 16.99 17.68
CA ARG A 200 -9.76 16.75 18.00
C ARG A 200 -9.43 16.63 19.48
N LYS A 201 -10.15 17.36 20.34
CA LYS A 201 -9.94 17.32 21.81
C LYS A 201 -10.37 15.98 22.42
N GLU A 202 -11.39 15.35 21.85
CA GLU A 202 -11.89 14.03 22.29
C GLU A 202 -11.06 12.90 21.68
N VAL A 203 -10.73 13.03 20.39
CA VAL A 203 -9.97 12.02 19.64
C VAL A 203 -8.52 11.95 20.09
N GLY A 204 -7.88 13.09 20.38
CA GLY A 204 -6.47 13.18 20.73
C GLY A 204 -5.60 13.56 19.52
N ARG A 205 -4.31 13.79 19.78
CA ARG A 205 -3.35 14.38 18.81
C ARG A 205 -3.20 13.57 17.53
N VAL A 206 -2.89 14.25 16.42
CA VAL A 206 -2.60 13.66 15.11
C VAL A 206 -1.10 13.65 14.87
N CYS A 207 -0.58 12.56 14.32
CA CYS A 207 0.78 12.46 13.82
C CYS A 207 0.81 12.01 12.35
N LEU A 208 1.51 12.74 11.49
CA LEU A 208 1.83 12.35 10.11
C LEU A 208 3.30 11.94 10.05
N VAL A 209 3.54 10.69 9.67
CA VAL A 209 4.87 10.06 9.65
C VAL A 209 5.28 9.84 8.19
N GLY A 210 6.45 10.33 7.79
CA GLY A 210 6.97 10.21 6.42
C GLY A 210 7.19 11.57 5.76
N TRP A 211 7.14 11.60 4.43
CA TRP A 211 7.77 12.68 3.66
C TRP A 211 6.75 13.69 3.11
N ASP A 212 7.23 14.91 2.89
CA ASP A 212 6.53 16.01 2.20
C ASP A 212 5.23 16.50 2.87
N TRP A 213 5.10 16.31 4.19
CA TRP A 213 3.92 16.75 4.95
C TRP A 213 3.96 18.22 5.36
N ASN A 214 5.09 18.67 5.89
CA ASN A 214 5.26 19.99 6.49
C ASN A 214 5.57 21.09 5.47
N ALA A 215 6.08 20.71 4.29
CA ALA A 215 6.36 21.63 3.21
C ALA A 215 6.27 20.91 1.86
N ARG A 216 5.88 21.66 0.82
CA ARG A 216 5.98 21.19 -0.55
C ARG A 216 7.45 21.19 -0.97
N PRO A 217 8.00 20.11 -1.55
CA PRO A 217 9.40 20.07 -1.93
C PRO A 217 9.67 20.88 -3.20
N ASP A 218 10.87 21.48 -3.28
CA ASP A 218 11.27 22.40 -4.37
C ASP A 218 11.19 21.75 -5.76
N TRP A 219 11.58 20.49 -5.88
CA TRP A 219 11.54 19.76 -7.15
C TRP A 219 10.10 19.70 -7.70
N ALA A 220 9.10 19.60 -6.83
CA ALA A 220 7.71 19.55 -7.24
C ALA A 220 7.16 20.93 -7.61
N VAL A 221 7.70 22.00 -7.01
CA VAL A 221 7.43 23.38 -7.43
C VAL A 221 7.98 23.60 -8.85
N GLN A 222 9.25 23.26 -9.07
CA GLN A 222 9.94 23.39 -10.36
C GLN A 222 9.23 22.59 -11.47
N LYS A 223 8.74 21.38 -11.14
CA LYS A 223 8.03 20.51 -12.10
C LYS A 223 6.52 20.83 -12.21
N GLY A 224 5.99 21.77 -11.44
CA GLY A 224 4.56 22.13 -11.47
C GLY A 224 3.62 21.03 -10.95
N ILE A 225 4.11 20.13 -10.09
CA ILE A 225 3.34 18.99 -9.58
C ILE A 225 2.51 19.41 -8.37
N MET A 226 1.20 19.48 -8.57
CA MET A 226 0.25 19.89 -7.52
C MET A 226 -0.02 18.79 -6.47
N GLY A 227 0.22 17.53 -6.80
CA GLY A 227 -0.10 16.41 -5.92
C GLY A 227 0.70 16.30 -4.63
N VAL A 228 1.68 17.17 -4.40
CA VAL A 228 2.40 17.28 -3.13
C VAL A 228 2.19 18.64 -2.48
N ASN A 229 1.13 19.35 -2.85
CA ASN A 229 0.71 20.54 -2.13
C ASN A 229 0.40 20.18 -0.67
N THR A 230 0.64 21.11 0.23
CA THR A 230 0.28 21.01 1.65
C THR A 230 -0.17 22.39 2.14
N ASP A 231 -0.80 22.45 3.30
CA ASP A 231 -1.20 23.70 3.97
C ASP A 231 -0.59 23.73 5.38
N PRO A 232 0.65 24.24 5.51
CA PRO A 232 1.35 24.26 6.79
C PRO A 232 0.62 25.08 7.86
N ALA A 233 -0.10 26.14 7.47
CA ALA A 233 -0.87 26.97 8.38
C ALA A 233 -2.05 26.19 8.96
N PHE A 234 -2.81 25.49 8.12
CA PHE A 234 -3.90 24.62 8.55
C PHE A 234 -3.41 23.45 9.43
N LEU A 235 -2.28 22.83 9.07
CA LEU A 235 -1.68 21.77 9.88
C LEU A 235 -1.22 22.27 11.25
N ALA A 236 -0.64 23.47 11.31
CA ALA A 236 -0.25 24.13 12.57
C ALA A 236 -1.46 24.50 13.42
N GLU A 237 -2.55 25.02 12.82
CA GLU A 237 -3.81 25.33 13.51
C GLU A 237 -4.39 24.09 14.21
N LEU A 238 -4.30 22.92 13.55
CA LEU A 238 -4.75 21.65 14.10
C LEU A 238 -3.76 21.00 15.07
N GLY A 239 -2.55 21.55 15.22
CA GLY A 239 -1.50 20.98 16.07
C GLY A 239 -1.03 19.62 15.58
N VAL A 240 -0.93 19.41 14.27
CA VAL A 240 -0.45 18.15 13.67
C VAL A 240 1.03 17.98 13.94
N GLU A 241 1.41 16.83 14.49
CA GLU A 241 2.80 16.43 14.70
C GLU A 241 3.36 15.76 13.45
N PHE A 242 4.65 15.98 13.15
CA PHE A 242 5.36 15.31 12.06
C PHE A 242 6.48 14.43 12.61
N ARG A 243 6.71 13.28 11.96
CA ARG A 243 7.87 12.42 12.19
C ARG A 243 8.47 11.99 10.85
N ASP A 244 9.75 11.65 10.86
CA ASP A 244 10.46 11.12 9.70
C ASP A 244 9.87 9.78 9.24
N GLY A 245 10.27 9.34 8.05
CA GLY A 245 9.92 8.01 7.55
C GLY A 245 10.36 6.91 8.52
N VAL A 246 9.62 5.82 8.55
CA VAL A 246 9.97 4.59 9.29
C VAL A 246 10.23 3.47 8.30
N ARG A 247 11.04 2.50 8.69
CA ARG A 247 11.33 1.32 7.86
C ARG A 247 10.08 0.48 7.67
N PHE A 248 10.07 -0.34 6.61
CA PHE A 248 8.91 -1.18 6.26
C PHE A 248 8.45 -2.10 7.40
N ASP A 249 9.38 -2.57 8.24
CA ASP A 249 9.15 -3.47 9.36
C ASP A 249 8.68 -2.74 10.64
N GLU A 250 8.77 -1.42 10.67
CA GLU A 250 8.35 -0.59 11.80
C GLU A 250 6.94 0.01 11.62
N VAL A 251 6.37 -0.05 10.41
CA VAL A 251 5.09 0.60 10.09
C VAL A 251 3.95 0.13 10.98
N VAL A 252 3.84 -1.19 11.19
CA VAL A 252 2.77 -1.79 12.01
C VAL A 252 2.87 -1.31 13.46
N ALA A 253 4.08 -1.30 14.03
CA ALA A 253 4.32 -0.82 15.39
C ALA A 253 4.06 0.69 15.52
N ALA A 254 4.44 1.48 14.52
CA ALA A 254 4.16 2.92 14.48
C ALA A 254 2.66 3.19 14.49
N LEU A 255 1.90 2.59 13.56
CA LEU A 255 0.44 2.70 13.50
C LEU A 255 -0.22 2.27 14.83
N GLY A 256 0.35 1.27 15.50
CA GLY A 256 -0.09 0.77 16.80
C GLY A 256 -0.15 1.82 17.92
N GLN A 257 0.58 2.93 17.79
CA GLN A 257 0.63 4.01 18.77
C GLN A 257 -0.60 4.93 18.74
N ALA A 258 -1.49 4.78 17.76
CA ALA A 258 -2.66 5.63 17.60
C ALA A 258 -3.98 4.88 17.71
N ARG A 259 -5.01 5.60 18.17
CA ARG A 259 -6.40 5.10 18.17
C ARG A 259 -6.88 4.85 16.75
N PHE A 260 -6.77 5.84 15.87
CA PHE A 260 -7.26 5.75 14.51
C PHE A 260 -6.12 5.84 13.50
N ALA A 261 -6.27 5.11 12.39
CA ALA A 261 -5.35 5.15 11.27
C ALA A 261 -6.13 5.26 9.95
N PRO A 262 -6.20 6.44 9.32
CA PRO A 262 -6.92 6.59 8.07
C PRO A 262 -6.18 5.89 6.91
N VAL A 263 -6.97 5.26 6.03
CA VAL A 263 -6.48 4.55 4.84
C VAL A 263 -6.87 5.35 3.60
N PHE A 264 -5.88 5.94 2.93
CA PHE A 264 -6.05 6.69 1.69
C PHE A 264 -5.40 5.97 0.51
N HIS A 265 -6.06 6.01 -0.64
CA HIS A 265 -5.48 5.72 -1.95
C HIS A 265 -5.44 6.98 -2.78
N ARG A 266 -4.32 7.27 -3.44
CA ARG A 266 -4.20 8.40 -4.36
C ARG A 266 -5.30 8.33 -5.45
N PRO A 267 -5.74 9.47 -6.02
CA PRO A 267 -6.84 9.50 -6.98
C PRO A 267 -6.71 8.51 -8.14
N LEU A 268 -5.51 8.38 -8.73
CA LEU A 268 -5.25 7.40 -9.78
C LEU A 268 -5.54 5.97 -9.33
N PHE A 269 -5.08 5.57 -8.14
CA PHE A 269 -5.25 4.20 -7.67
C PHE A 269 -6.70 3.90 -7.31
N ARG A 270 -7.46 4.91 -6.87
CA ARG A 270 -8.92 4.77 -6.70
C ARG A 270 -9.60 4.53 -8.05
N HIS A 271 -9.23 5.31 -9.08
CA HIS A 271 -9.75 5.15 -10.43
C HIS A 271 -9.44 3.77 -11.02
N LEU A 272 -8.23 3.25 -10.78
CA LEU A 272 -7.79 1.93 -11.26
C LEU A 272 -8.31 0.75 -10.40
N GLY A 273 -8.93 1.02 -9.25
CA GLY A 273 -9.32 -0.02 -8.29
C GLY A 273 -8.12 -0.79 -7.71
N PHE A 274 -6.97 -0.14 -7.56
CA PHE A 274 -5.74 -0.79 -7.11
C PHE A 274 -5.77 -1.09 -5.61
N VAL A 275 -5.58 -2.37 -5.26
CA VAL A 275 -5.15 -2.82 -3.95
C VAL A 275 -3.69 -2.44 -3.76
N THR A 276 -3.39 -1.74 -2.67
CA THR A 276 -2.02 -1.38 -2.27
C THR A 276 -1.63 -2.08 -0.97
N ASN A 277 -0.35 -2.03 -0.58
CA ASN A 277 0.08 -2.54 0.72
C ASN A 277 -0.73 -1.95 1.90
N ARG A 278 -1.02 -0.63 1.85
CA ARG A 278 -1.79 0.08 2.89
C ARG A 278 -3.20 -0.49 3.09
N THR A 279 -3.77 -1.10 2.04
CA THR A 279 -5.07 -1.78 2.10
C THR A 279 -5.10 -2.75 3.29
N PHE A 280 -4.01 -3.48 3.53
CA PHE A 280 -3.95 -4.50 4.58
C PHE A 280 -3.07 -4.12 5.76
N GLU A 281 -2.04 -3.29 5.56
CA GLU A 281 -1.05 -2.97 6.57
C GLU A 281 -1.65 -2.37 7.86
N THR A 282 -2.67 -1.53 7.73
CA THR A 282 -3.36 -0.93 8.88
C THR A 282 -4.13 -1.96 9.71
N PHE A 283 -4.62 -3.03 9.09
CA PHE A 283 -5.32 -4.11 9.79
C PHE A 283 -4.37 -5.03 10.58
N TYR A 284 -3.06 -4.96 10.32
CA TYR A 284 -2.10 -5.70 11.15
C TYR A 284 -1.77 -4.99 12.45
N ALA A 285 -1.96 -3.68 12.51
CA ALA A 285 -1.65 -2.89 13.69
C ALA A 285 -2.78 -2.97 14.71
N ASP A 286 -2.42 -2.92 16.00
CA ASP A 286 -3.37 -2.60 17.05
C ASP A 286 -3.76 -1.13 16.86
N THR A 287 -4.74 -0.84 16.02
CA THR A 287 -5.32 0.49 15.75
C THR A 287 -6.66 0.30 15.04
N LEU A 288 -7.53 1.30 15.03
CA LEU A 288 -8.78 1.25 14.28
C LEU A 288 -8.59 1.87 12.89
N PRO A 289 -8.72 1.09 11.80
CA PRO A 289 -8.68 1.65 10.45
C PRO A 289 -9.87 2.57 10.21
N VAL A 290 -9.63 3.72 9.57
CA VAL A 290 -10.69 4.58 9.03
C VAL A 290 -10.58 4.55 7.51
N LEU A 291 -11.47 3.80 6.86
CA LEU A 291 -11.38 3.49 5.44
C LEU A 291 -11.91 4.66 4.60
N MET A 292 -11.02 5.59 4.24
CA MET A 292 -11.31 6.74 3.39
C MET A 292 -11.31 6.34 1.90
N LEU A 293 -12.03 5.26 1.60
CA LEU A 293 -12.07 4.56 0.31
C LEU A 293 -13.51 4.44 -0.20
N PRO A 294 -13.72 4.25 -1.52
CA PRO A 294 -15.05 3.98 -2.08
C PRO A 294 -15.72 2.76 -1.43
N ARG A 295 -17.03 2.84 -1.16
CA ARG A 295 -17.78 1.78 -0.44
C ARG A 295 -17.83 0.47 -1.23
N ASP A 296 -17.98 0.55 -2.54
CA ASP A 296 -17.93 -0.57 -3.47
C ASP A 296 -16.56 -1.28 -3.44
N PHE A 297 -15.48 -0.50 -3.48
CA PHE A 297 -14.12 -1.03 -3.31
C PHE A 297 -13.95 -1.72 -1.95
N VAL A 298 -14.41 -1.07 -0.86
CA VAL A 298 -14.30 -1.63 0.48
C VAL A 298 -15.07 -2.95 0.60
N SER A 299 -16.31 -2.99 0.10
CA SER A 299 -17.12 -4.19 0.12
C SER A 299 -16.51 -5.32 -0.72
N ALA A 300 -15.90 -5.00 -1.86
CA ALA A 300 -15.27 -5.99 -2.73
C ALA A 300 -14.00 -6.59 -2.11
N VAL A 301 -13.16 -5.77 -1.47
CA VAL A 301 -11.84 -6.18 -0.96
C VAL A 301 -11.89 -6.73 0.46
N TYR A 302 -12.67 -6.11 1.35
CA TYR A 302 -12.71 -6.47 2.77
C TYR A 302 -14.01 -7.18 3.16
N GLY A 303 -15.03 -7.14 2.30
CA GLY A 303 -16.37 -7.66 2.59
C GLY A 303 -17.30 -6.61 3.24
N PRO A 304 -18.62 -6.90 3.31
CA PRO A 304 -19.62 -5.93 3.77
C PRO A 304 -19.43 -5.45 5.23
N ALA A 305 -18.84 -6.28 6.10
CA ALA A 305 -18.61 -5.93 7.50
C ALA A 305 -17.66 -4.72 7.65
N ALA A 306 -16.71 -4.56 6.73
CA ALA A 306 -15.77 -3.45 6.76
C ALA A 306 -16.41 -2.10 6.41
N LEU A 307 -17.66 -2.08 5.92
CA LEU A 307 -18.38 -0.82 5.66
C LEU A 307 -18.63 -0.01 6.94
N THR A 308 -18.62 -0.65 8.11
CA THR A 308 -18.67 0.02 9.42
C THR A 308 -17.44 0.89 9.65
N LEU A 309 -16.29 0.59 9.02
CA LEU A 309 -15.04 1.35 9.11
C LEU A 309 -14.96 2.50 8.09
N VAL A 310 -15.95 2.62 7.19
CA VAL A 310 -16.04 3.72 6.23
C VAL A 310 -16.81 4.86 6.88
N PRO A 311 -16.19 6.06 7.04
CA PRO A 311 -16.95 7.21 7.52
C PRO A 311 -18.03 7.57 6.50
N GLY A 312 -19.19 8.00 7.00
CA GLY A 312 -20.22 8.61 6.15
C GLY A 312 -19.77 9.98 5.65
N GLU A 313 -20.72 10.88 5.42
CA GLU A 313 -20.41 12.26 5.00
C GLU A 313 -19.62 13.04 6.08
N ASP A 314 -19.76 12.66 7.35
CA ASP A 314 -19.12 13.32 8.49
C ASP A 314 -18.11 12.38 9.19
N VAL A 315 -16.83 12.65 8.96
CA VAL A 315 -15.71 11.95 9.61
C VAL A 315 -15.71 12.20 11.12
N GLY A 316 -16.04 13.40 11.58
CA GLY A 316 -16.03 13.75 13.01
C GLY A 316 -17.06 12.94 13.79
N VAL A 317 -18.28 12.82 13.26
CA VAL A 317 -19.34 11.97 13.83
C VAL A 317 -18.90 10.51 13.92
N HIS A 318 -18.27 9.99 12.87
CA HIS A 318 -17.76 8.63 12.86
C HIS A 318 -16.68 8.38 13.93
N LEU A 319 -15.70 9.29 14.06
CA LEU A 319 -14.65 9.19 15.08
C LEU A 319 -15.22 9.28 16.50
N ALA A 320 -16.14 10.22 16.74
CA ALA A 320 -16.78 10.39 18.04
C ALA A 320 -17.66 9.19 18.42
N ASP A 321 -18.34 8.57 17.43
CA ASP A 321 -19.11 7.35 17.66
C ASP A 321 -18.22 6.16 18.03
N ALA A 322 -17.10 5.99 17.34
CA ALA A 322 -16.12 4.96 17.65
C ALA A 322 -15.49 5.11 19.04
N LEU A 323 -15.31 6.34 19.53
CA LEU A 323 -14.88 6.59 20.92
C LEU A 323 -15.95 6.17 21.94
N LYS A 324 -17.23 6.37 21.63
CA LYS A 324 -18.35 6.01 22.52
C LYS A 324 -18.63 4.52 22.53
N ARG A 325 -18.39 3.84 21.40
CA ARG A 325 -18.73 2.43 21.18
C ARG A 325 -17.56 1.63 20.59
N PRO A 326 -16.36 1.63 21.20
CA PRO A 326 -15.16 1.05 20.59
C PRO A 326 -15.31 -0.44 20.28
N GLU A 327 -16.02 -1.19 21.12
CA GLU A 327 -16.24 -2.63 20.93
C GLU A 327 -16.98 -2.96 19.62
N HIS A 328 -17.92 -2.10 19.21
CA HIS A 328 -18.65 -2.26 17.95
C HIS A 328 -17.71 -2.25 16.74
N TYR A 329 -16.70 -1.37 16.78
CA TYR A 329 -15.75 -1.18 15.70
C TYR A 329 -14.62 -2.21 15.72
N MET A 330 -14.20 -2.63 16.91
CA MET A 330 -13.13 -3.64 17.07
C MET A 330 -13.55 -5.03 16.61
N GLY A 331 -14.83 -5.40 16.75
CA GLY A 331 -15.35 -6.66 16.23
C GLY A 331 -15.16 -6.80 14.71
N CYS A 332 -15.26 -5.69 13.98
CA CYS A 332 -15.09 -5.65 12.52
C CYS A 332 -13.61 -5.66 12.08
N GLY A 333 -12.66 -5.35 12.96
CA GLY A 333 -11.27 -5.03 12.60
C GLY A 333 -10.31 -6.21 12.40
N ALA A 334 -10.58 -7.39 12.97
CA ALA A 334 -9.61 -8.49 12.93
C ALA A 334 -10.20 -9.91 12.82
N ALA A 335 -11.42 -10.15 13.33
CA ALA A 335 -12.06 -11.46 13.27
C ALA A 335 -12.87 -11.64 11.98
N ASP A 336 -13.54 -10.58 11.52
CA ASP A 336 -14.40 -10.58 10.34
C ASP A 336 -13.75 -9.98 9.08
N ALA A 337 -12.60 -9.31 9.23
CA ALA A 337 -11.73 -8.92 8.11
C ALA A 337 -11.00 -10.13 7.48
N ARG A 338 -11.52 -11.36 7.67
CA ARG A 338 -11.20 -12.44 6.73
C ARG A 338 -11.82 -12.00 5.42
N PRO A 339 -11.02 -11.66 4.40
CA PRO A 339 -11.60 -11.30 3.11
C PRO A 339 -12.57 -12.42 2.70
N SER A 340 -13.81 -12.06 2.43
CA SER A 340 -14.87 -13.00 2.05
C SER A 340 -14.60 -13.66 0.68
N GLY A 341 -13.53 -13.24 -0.01
CA GLY A 341 -13.05 -13.87 -1.23
C GLY A 341 -11.91 -14.86 -0.97
N PRO A 342 -11.89 -16.04 -1.62
CA PRO A 342 -10.78 -16.99 -1.58
C PRO A 342 -9.44 -16.44 -2.14
N HIS A 343 -9.38 -15.17 -2.54
CA HIS A 343 -8.31 -14.56 -3.35
C HIS A 343 -7.40 -13.57 -2.60
N HIS A 344 -7.60 -13.32 -1.30
CA HIS A 344 -6.93 -12.20 -0.60
C HIS A 344 -6.11 -12.64 0.62
N SER A 345 -6.10 -13.94 0.94
CA SER A 345 -5.21 -14.51 1.95
C SER A 345 -3.97 -15.10 1.26
N LEU A 346 -2.78 -14.71 1.73
CA LEU A 346 -1.51 -15.32 1.32
C LEU A 346 -1.41 -16.82 1.66
N ARG A 347 -2.33 -17.32 2.49
CA ARG A 347 -2.46 -18.73 2.91
C ARG A 347 -3.68 -19.42 2.28
N GLY A 348 -4.40 -18.75 1.37
CA GLY A 348 -5.51 -19.34 0.64
C GLY A 348 -5.01 -20.50 -0.22
N GLY A 349 -5.28 -21.72 0.22
CA GLY A 349 -5.03 -22.90 -0.60
C GLY A 349 -5.82 -22.79 -1.90
N CYS A 350 -5.14 -22.93 -3.04
CA CYS A 350 -5.78 -23.25 -4.30
C CYS A 350 -6.58 -24.55 -4.11
N ARG A 351 -7.85 -24.43 -3.73
CA ARG A 351 -8.81 -25.49 -4.00
C ARG A 351 -9.21 -25.28 -5.46
N ASN A 352 -8.65 -26.15 -6.31
CA ASN A 352 -8.98 -26.29 -7.72
C ASN A 352 -10.49 -26.39 -7.93
#